data_AF-A0A7X7J5U2-F1
#
_entry.id   AF-A0A7X7J5U2-F1
#
_cell.length_a   1.000
_cell.length_b   1.000
_cell.length_c   1.000
_cell.angle_alpha   90.00
_cell.angle_beta   90.00
_cell.angle_gamma   90.00
#
_symmetry.space_group_name_H-M   'P 1'
#
loop_
_entity.id
_entity.type
_entity.pdbx_description
1 polymer ?
#
loop_
_entity_poly.entity_id
_entity_poly.type
_entity_poly.pdbx_seq_one_letter_code
_entity_poly.pdbx_strand_id
1 'polypeptide(L)'
;TFMGCYVSDSLDAAITADNVNSATTQLPFTVTGVIVNKGLTPLTNAMITWSFKDTVRTSTLWTGYLDQGETDTLNIGTVQLTYGNVNKVKIWVSYPNASTDENTKNDTVMYTVFGCYGPLSGNYTIGGVNANFATIEEAIDPMLNCGIVGPVTFFLNNGTYNENLVFDMQIPGASILNPVTFTSASGIASNVVIGGNQKKEATALTIQNVSHLKFINLTIGLNSEYTGTAVELKGMCENILFKGCTIQTYVQGNSASYCGVKYYSTNGATDYLKNVRFIGNHVDGGYYNFYFNYAAGSSNNMGSNAMTVTIDSNVLSNSYYAGMYSYYYANYPSISYNTITSRTSTNVNADWYGLYIYYYNNVEKIVGNRIYSTNAAITYPRGIYVYYYFNYTSYNGLGKGLIANNEIILHGANTGADFNYFTGIYMYYPYSNMNILHNSIYLYGTDSNTMAGSGIFCL
;
A
#
# COMPACT_ATOMS: atom_id res chain seq x y z
N THR A 1 -32.10 -20.82 -35.95
CA THR A 1 -31.82 -19.61 -35.15
C THR A 1 -30.50 -19.05 -35.61
N PHE A 2 -30.53 -17.81 -36.09
CA PHE A 2 -29.53 -17.09 -36.89
C PHE A 2 -28.07 -17.38 -36.55
N MET A 3 -27.38 -18.15 -37.42
CA MET A 3 -25.94 -17.95 -37.60
C MET A 3 -25.81 -16.63 -38.37
N GLY A 4 -25.46 -15.57 -37.67
CA GLY A 4 -25.13 -14.30 -38.30
C GLY A 4 -24.06 -14.54 -39.35
N CYS A 5 -24.39 -14.29 -40.61
CA CYS A 5 -23.42 -14.18 -41.68
C CYS A 5 -22.60 -12.93 -41.35
N TYR A 6 -21.42 -13.11 -40.75
CA TYR A 6 -20.43 -12.04 -40.75
C TYR A 6 -20.01 -11.89 -42.21
N VAL A 7 -20.47 -10.81 -42.84
CA VAL A 7 -19.92 -10.40 -44.13
C VAL A 7 -18.49 -10.00 -43.82
N SER A 8 -17.53 -10.83 -44.22
CA SER A 8 -16.12 -10.46 -44.10
C SER A 8 -15.87 -9.29 -45.04
N ASP A 9 -15.24 -8.26 -44.50
CA ASP A 9 -14.87 -7.06 -45.24
C ASP A 9 -13.95 -7.44 -46.42
N SER A 10 -14.19 -6.84 -47.59
CA SER A 10 -13.44 -7.13 -48.82
C SER A 10 -12.03 -6.56 -48.73
N LEU A 11 -11.88 -5.34 -48.23
CA LEU A 11 -10.61 -4.64 -47.98
C LEU A 11 -10.60 -4.15 -46.52
N ASP A 12 -9.74 -4.74 -45.71
CA ASP A 12 -9.55 -4.39 -44.29
C ASP A 12 -8.07 -4.56 -43.95
N ALA A 13 -7.39 -3.44 -43.73
CA ALA A 13 -6.02 -3.39 -43.22
C ALA A 13 -6.05 -2.96 -41.75
N ALA A 14 -5.58 -3.84 -40.87
CA ALA A 14 -5.46 -3.54 -39.45
C ALA A 14 -4.01 -3.20 -39.10
N ILE A 15 -3.82 -2.50 -37.98
CA ILE A 15 -2.50 -2.29 -37.39
C ILE A 15 -2.47 -2.64 -35.90
N THR A 16 -1.43 -3.33 -35.48
CA THR A 16 -1.18 -3.64 -34.06
C THR A 16 0.21 -3.18 -33.64
N ALA A 17 0.43 -3.07 -32.33
CA ALA A 17 1.75 -2.81 -31.80
C ALA A 17 2.60 -4.06 -31.98
N ASP A 18 3.88 -3.87 -32.28
CA ASP A 18 4.90 -4.90 -32.16
C ASP A 18 5.20 -5.16 -30.66
N ASN A 19 6.09 -6.11 -30.35
CA ASN A 19 6.62 -6.33 -29.00
C ASN A 19 7.50 -5.15 -28.56
N VAL A 20 6.85 -4.04 -28.18
CA VAL A 20 7.50 -2.83 -27.72
C VAL A 20 7.84 -2.95 -26.24
N ASN A 21 9.12 -2.83 -25.90
CA ASN A 21 9.53 -2.65 -24.51
C ASN A 21 8.90 -1.37 -23.95
N SER A 22 8.14 -1.49 -22.86
CA SER A 22 7.44 -0.37 -22.23
C SER A 22 8.39 0.69 -21.65
N ALA A 23 9.68 0.38 -21.49
CA ALA A 23 10.73 1.28 -21.02
C ALA A 23 12.06 0.99 -21.73
N THR A 24 12.84 2.01 -22.09
CA THR A 24 14.12 1.84 -22.80
C THR A 24 15.07 3.01 -22.65
N THR A 25 16.38 2.72 -22.67
CA THR A 25 17.47 3.70 -22.75
C THR A 25 17.90 4.00 -24.19
N GLN A 26 17.40 3.23 -25.16
CA GLN A 26 17.88 3.25 -26.55
C GLN A 26 17.52 4.55 -27.26
N LEU A 27 18.52 5.17 -27.89
CA LEU A 27 18.36 6.29 -28.82
C LEU A 27 19.16 6.06 -30.11
N PRO A 28 18.62 6.45 -31.29
CA PRO A 28 17.22 6.83 -31.47
C PRO A 28 16.30 5.60 -31.27
N PHE A 29 15.10 5.82 -30.71
CA PHE A 29 14.12 4.76 -30.55
C PHE A 29 13.44 4.48 -31.89
N THR A 30 13.44 3.23 -32.31
CA THR A 30 12.75 2.80 -33.53
C THR A 30 11.28 2.53 -33.24
N VAL A 31 10.40 3.23 -33.94
CA VAL A 31 8.96 3.02 -33.88
C VAL A 31 8.61 1.88 -34.83
N THR A 32 8.07 0.80 -34.28
CA THR A 32 7.57 -0.34 -35.04
C THR A 32 6.06 -0.51 -34.90
N GLY A 33 5.46 -1.17 -35.88
CA GLY A 33 4.06 -1.58 -35.89
C GLY A 33 3.88 -2.78 -36.81
N VAL A 34 2.83 -3.55 -36.61
CA VAL A 34 2.54 -4.74 -37.41
C VAL A 34 1.27 -4.48 -38.20
N ILE A 35 1.39 -4.44 -39.53
CA ILE A 35 0.23 -4.37 -40.42
C ILE A 35 -0.29 -5.79 -40.66
N VAL A 36 -1.61 -5.94 -40.69
CA VAL A 36 -2.29 -7.23 -40.89
C VAL A 36 -3.36 -7.06 -41.96
N ASN A 37 -3.41 -7.96 -42.94
CA ASN A 37 -4.57 -8.04 -43.82
C ASN A 37 -5.68 -8.82 -43.12
N LYS A 38 -6.82 -8.18 -42.84
CA LYS A 38 -8.02 -8.82 -42.27
C LYS A 38 -9.10 -9.05 -43.32
N GLY A 39 -9.01 -8.36 -44.45
CA GLY A 39 -9.95 -8.47 -45.57
C GLY A 39 -9.73 -9.71 -46.43
N LEU A 40 -10.70 -9.97 -47.32
CA LEU A 40 -10.63 -11.08 -48.28
C LEU A 40 -9.71 -10.80 -49.48
N THR A 41 -9.51 -9.53 -49.83
CA THR A 41 -8.67 -9.11 -50.95
C THR A 41 -7.21 -9.01 -50.49
N PRO A 42 -6.24 -9.55 -51.24
CA PRO A 42 -4.82 -9.37 -50.92
C PRO A 42 -4.46 -7.88 -50.80
N LEU A 43 -3.76 -7.54 -49.71
CA LEU A 43 -3.32 -6.18 -49.45
C LEU A 43 -1.97 -5.94 -50.15
N THR A 44 -1.95 -5.00 -51.09
CA THR A 44 -0.78 -4.69 -51.93
C THR A 44 -0.15 -3.34 -51.61
N ASN A 45 -0.93 -2.41 -51.06
CA ASN A 45 -0.44 -1.15 -50.52
C ASN A 45 -1.38 -0.61 -49.44
N ALA A 46 -0.84 0.25 -48.56
CA ALA A 46 -1.61 1.01 -47.59
C ALA A 46 -0.80 2.22 -47.11
N MET A 47 -1.47 3.30 -46.74
CA MET A 47 -0.86 4.50 -46.17
C MET A 47 -0.72 4.36 -44.66
N ILE A 48 0.53 4.39 -44.17
CA ILE A 48 0.86 4.32 -42.76
C ILE A 48 1.16 5.72 -42.26
N THR A 49 0.35 6.21 -41.33
CA THR A 49 0.57 7.49 -40.68
C THR A 49 0.78 7.27 -39.19
N TRP A 50 1.53 8.15 -38.57
CA TRP A 50 1.83 8.05 -37.16
C TRP A 50 2.06 9.41 -36.54
N SER A 51 1.94 9.48 -35.22
CA SER A 51 2.32 10.64 -34.42
C SER A 51 3.19 10.23 -33.25
N PHE A 52 4.09 11.14 -32.89
CA PHE A 52 4.89 11.04 -31.67
C PHE A 52 4.55 12.24 -30.80
N LYS A 53 4.06 12.00 -29.59
CA LYS A 53 3.58 13.06 -28.68
C LYS A 53 2.58 13.99 -29.36
N ASP A 54 1.58 13.38 -29.98
CA ASP A 54 0.49 14.07 -30.68
C ASP A 54 0.92 14.92 -31.89
N THR A 55 2.22 14.96 -32.22
CA THR A 55 2.73 15.59 -33.43
C THR A 55 2.76 14.56 -34.56
N VAL A 56 1.88 14.75 -35.55
CA VAL A 56 1.82 13.92 -36.76
C VAL A 56 3.14 13.98 -37.52
N ARG A 57 3.60 12.82 -37.95
CA ARG A 57 4.82 12.63 -38.73
C ARG A 57 4.46 12.32 -40.19
N THR A 58 5.47 12.41 -41.06
CA THR A 58 5.31 12.11 -42.48
C THR A 58 4.80 10.68 -42.65
N SER A 59 3.69 10.53 -43.38
CA SER A 59 3.14 9.23 -43.74
C SER A 59 4.05 8.50 -44.73
N THR A 60 4.09 7.18 -44.59
CA THR A 60 4.84 6.30 -45.48
C THR A 60 3.86 5.39 -46.21
N LEU A 61 4.02 5.26 -47.53
CA LEU A 61 3.30 4.26 -48.30
C LEU A 61 3.96 2.90 -48.06
N TRP A 62 3.23 1.98 -47.44
CA TRP A 62 3.61 0.58 -47.42
C TRP A 62 3.21 -0.06 -48.75
N THR A 63 4.11 -0.87 -49.31
CA THR A 63 3.88 -1.68 -50.51
C THR A 63 4.34 -3.09 -50.22
N GLY A 64 3.55 -4.09 -50.61
CA GLY A 64 3.87 -5.48 -50.35
C GLY A 64 2.82 -6.40 -50.97
N TYR A 65 2.68 -7.58 -50.37
CA TYR A 65 1.63 -8.53 -50.69
C TYR A 65 1.33 -9.33 -49.43
N LEU A 66 0.14 -9.17 -48.87
CA LEU A 66 -0.33 -9.93 -47.71
C LEU A 66 -1.65 -10.60 -48.08
N ASP A 67 -1.67 -11.94 -48.06
CA ASP A 67 -2.92 -12.69 -48.12
C ASP A 67 -3.72 -12.52 -46.82
N GLN A 68 -4.98 -12.95 -46.81
CA GLN A 68 -5.84 -12.82 -45.64
C GLN A 68 -5.19 -13.46 -44.40
N GLY A 69 -5.09 -12.66 -43.33
CA GLY A 69 -4.52 -13.06 -42.05
C GLY A 69 -3.00 -12.91 -41.95
N GLU A 70 -2.31 -12.65 -43.06
CA GLU A 70 -0.87 -12.43 -43.06
C GLU A 70 -0.50 -11.05 -42.50
N THR A 71 0.74 -10.96 -42.01
CA THR A 71 1.26 -9.78 -41.32
C THR A 71 2.61 -9.35 -41.86
N ASP A 72 2.90 -8.06 -41.81
CA ASP A 72 4.23 -7.51 -42.03
C ASP A 72 4.63 -6.58 -40.88
N THR A 73 5.90 -6.59 -40.51
CA THR A 73 6.44 -5.73 -39.44
C THR A 73 7.11 -4.51 -40.04
N LEU A 74 6.61 -3.33 -39.68
CA LEU A 74 6.98 -2.06 -40.24
C LEU A 74 7.99 -1.34 -39.35
N ASN A 75 9.08 -0.86 -39.94
CA ASN A 75 9.87 0.21 -39.34
C ASN A 75 9.31 1.55 -39.82
N ILE A 76 8.57 2.22 -38.94
CA ILE A 76 7.77 3.41 -39.28
C ILE A 76 8.62 4.68 -39.23
N GLY A 77 9.63 4.69 -38.35
CA GLY A 77 10.55 5.80 -38.21
C GLY A 77 11.34 5.72 -36.91
N THR A 78 12.09 6.79 -36.64
CA THR A 78 12.88 6.91 -35.43
C THR A 78 12.56 8.21 -34.69
N VAL A 79 12.63 8.16 -33.36
CA VAL A 79 12.33 9.31 -32.49
C VAL A 79 13.36 9.44 -31.38
N GLN A 80 13.51 10.66 -30.90
CA GLN A 80 14.23 10.94 -29.65
C GLN A 80 13.22 10.90 -28.51
N LEU A 81 13.42 9.98 -27.57
CA LEU A 81 12.61 9.92 -26.36
C LEU A 81 12.93 11.12 -25.48
N THR A 82 11.90 11.69 -24.85
CA THR A 82 12.15 12.53 -23.68
C THR A 82 12.30 11.60 -22.50
N TYR A 83 13.50 11.61 -21.94
CA TYR A 83 13.83 10.85 -20.75
C TYR A 83 13.05 11.35 -19.53
N GLY A 84 12.86 10.44 -18.57
CA GLY A 84 12.05 10.68 -17.36
C GLY A 84 10.56 10.89 -17.65
N ASN A 85 10.10 10.59 -18.86
CA ASN A 85 8.73 10.86 -19.29
C ASN A 85 8.18 9.70 -20.12
N VAL A 86 6.84 9.57 -20.09
CA VAL A 86 6.08 8.72 -20.99
C VAL A 86 6.02 9.36 -22.39
N ASN A 87 6.41 8.61 -23.41
CA ASN A 87 6.37 9.05 -24.79
C ASN A 87 5.24 8.31 -25.53
N LYS A 88 4.20 9.05 -25.95
CA LYS A 88 3.04 8.49 -26.66
C LYS A 88 3.36 8.28 -28.14
N VAL A 89 3.02 7.10 -28.64
CA VAL A 89 3.08 6.72 -30.06
C VAL A 89 1.67 6.33 -30.50
N LYS A 90 1.22 6.90 -31.61
CA LYS A 90 -0.01 6.51 -32.28
C LYS A 90 0.32 6.17 -33.73
N ILE A 91 -0.13 5.02 -34.20
CA ILE A 91 0.05 4.57 -35.57
C ILE A 91 -1.33 4.24 -36.11
N TRP A 92 -1.61 4.65 -37.35
CA TRP A 92 -2.80 4.22 -38.03
C TRP A 92 -2.54 3.93 -39.50
N VAL A 93 -3.25 2.93 -40.00
CA VAL A 93 -3.28 2.56 -41.40
C VAL A 93 -4.50 3.22 -42.07
N SER A 94 -4.39 3.47 -43.37
CA SER A 94 -5.45 4.06 -44.16
C SER A 94 -5.25 3.69 -45.62
N TYR A 95 -6.32 3.81 -46.40
CA TYR A 95 -6.30 3.62 -47.84
C TYR A 95 -5.75 2.25 -48.33
N PRO A 96 -6.26 1.10 -47.83
CA PRO A 96 -5.85 -0.21 -48.33
C PRO A 96 -6.12 -0.33 -49.84
N ASN A 97 -5.10 -0.73 -50.59
CA ASN A 97 -5.13 -0.78 -52.06
C ASN A 97 -5.62 0.52 -52.72
N ALA A 98 -5.28 1.67 -52.13
CA ALA A 98 -5.72 3.00 -52.53
C ALA A 98 -7.26 3.21 -52.51
N SER A 99 -8.00 2.38 -51.76
CA SER A 99 -9.46 2.44 -51.60
C SER A 99 -9.85 2.74 -50.15
N THR A 100 -11.14 2.85 -49.84
CA THR A 100 -11.61 3.03 -48.46
C THR A 100 -11.50 1.71 -47.70
N ASP A 101 -11.02 1.76 -46.45
CA ASP A 101 -11.05 0.63 -45.52
C ASP A 101 -12.48 0.40 -45.02
N GLU A 102 -12.97 -0.84 -45.10
CA GLU A 102 -14.33 -1.19 -44.71
C GLU A 102 -14.47 -1.33 -43.18
N ASN A 103 -13.37 -1.51 -42.44
CA ASN A 103 -13.38 -1.77 -41.00
C ASN A 103 -12.45 -0.85 -40.19
N THR A 104 -12.82 0.42 -40.12
CA THR A 104 -12.07 1.46 -39.39
C THR A 104 -11.79 1.22 -37.89
N LYS A 105 -12.35 0.18 -37.27
CA LYS A 105 -12.20 -0.11 -35.84
C LYS A 105 -10.82 -0.67 -35.48
N ASN A 106 -10.08 -1.21 -36.44
CA ASN A 106 -8.78 -1.85 -36.23
C ASN A 106 -7.61 -1.08 -36.89
N ASP A 107 -7.90 0.06 -37.53
CA ASP A 107 -6.93 0.90 -38.23
C ASP A 107 -5.92 1.57 -37.33
N THR A 108 -6.16 1.65 -36.01
CA THR A 108 -5.35 2.47 -35.10
C THR A 108 -4.84 1.67 -33.92
N VAL A 109 -3.55 1.80 -33.65
CA VAL A 109 -2.93 1.37 -32.40
C VAL A 109 -2.27 2.53 -31.68
N MET A 110 -2.33 2.50 -30.35
CA MET A 110 -1.62 3.42 -29.46
C MET A 110 -0.82 2.63 -28.45
N TYR A 111 0.42 3.03 -28.25
CA TYR A 111 1.26 2.53 -27.16
C TYR A 111 2.14 3.65 -26.61
N THR A 112 2.76 3.37 -25.47
CA THR A 112 3.64 4.31 -24.78
C THR A 112 4.97 3.67 -24.44
N VAL A 113 6.05 4.45 -24.51
CA VAL A 113 7.38 4.03 -24.08
C VAL A 113 7.96 5.04 -23.09
N PHE A 114 8.42 4.55 -21.94
CA PHE A 114 9.10 5.37 -20.94
C PHE A 114 10.57 5.55 -21.31
N GLY A 115 11.02 6.80 -21.39
CA GLY A 115 12.41 7.11 -21.68
C GLY A 115 13.28 6.98 -20.43
N CYS A 116 14.11 5.94 -20.35
CA CYS A 116 15.02 5.72 -19.23
C CYS A 116 16.37 6.39 -19.43
N TYR A 117 16.84 7.19 -18.47
CA TYR A 117 18.25 7.59 -18.41
C TYR A 117 19.18 6.39 -18.09
N GLY A 118 18.61 5.35 -17.47
CA GLY A 118 19.30 4.17 -16.94
C GLY A 118 18.65 3.74 -15.64
N PRO A 119 18.96 2.54 -15.12
CA PRO A 119 18.50 2.14 -13.79
C PRO A 119 19.12 3.02 -12.71
N LEU A 120 18.35 3.32 -11.66
CA LEU A 120 18.82 4.19 -10.57
C LEU A 120 19.84 3.47 -9.66
N SER A 121 20.76 4.25 -9.09
CA SER A 121 21.71 3.77 -8.08
C SER A 121 22.28 4.95 -7.29
N GLY A 122 22.31 4.82 -5.96
CA GLY A 122 22.87 5.85 -5.08
C GLY A 122 21.83 6.85 -4.57
N ASN A 123 22.25 8.10 -4.39
CA ASN A 123 21.50 9.11 -3.67
C ASN A 123 20.90 10.15 -4.61
N TYR A 124 19.63 10.47 -4.40
CA TYR A 124 18.90 11.48 -5.16
C TYR A 124 18.16 12.43 -4.22
N THR A 125 17.96 13.66 -4.64
CA THR A 125 17.18 14.68 -3.91
C THR A 125 15.83 14.89 -4.57
N ILE A 126 14.79 15.11 -3.77
CA ILE A 126 13.43 15.37 -4.26
C ILE A 126 12.92 16.70 -3.68
N GLY A 127 12.33 17.54 -4.52
CA GLY A 127 11.68 18.80 -4.15
C GLY A 127 12.65 19.96 -3.99
N GLY A 128 12.25 21.14 -4.47
CA GLY A 128 13.08 22.36 -4.43
C GLY A 128 13.94 22.56 -5.67
N VAL A 129 14.58 23.73 -5.76
CA VAL A 129 15.40 24.13 -6.91
C VAL A 129 16.67 23.26 -6.96
N ASN A 130 17.02 22.77 -8.15
CA ASN A 130 18.17 21.88 -8.42
C ASN A 130 18.08 20.48 -7.78
N ALA A 131 16.92 20.08 -7.23
CA ALA A 131 16.72 18.70 -6.85
C ALA A 131 16.78 17.77 -8.07
N ASN A 132 17.14 16.50 -7.87
CA ASN A 132 17.15 15.52 -8.96
C ASN A 132 15.75 15.28 -9.54
N PHE A 133 14.72 15.36 -8.69
CA PHE A 133 13.31 15.25 -9.06
C PHE A 133 12.52 16.39 -8.40
N ALA A 134 11.53 16.96 -9.10
CA ALA A 134 10.72 18.04 -8.53
C ALA A 134 9.67 17.49 -7.57
N THR A 135 9.06 16.35 -7.89
CA THR A 135 8.03 15.67 -7.09
C THR A 135 8.43 14.24 -6.74
N ILE A 136 7.68 13.60 -5.84
CA ILE A 136 7.93 12.20 -5.49
C ILE A 136 7.47 11.29 -6.63
N GLU A 137 6.35 11.61 -7.26
CA GLU A 137 5.84 10.90 -8.44
C GLU A 137 6.88 10.83 -9.58
N GLU A 138 7.55 11.95 -9.88
CA GLU A 138 8.63 12.01 -10.88
C GLU A 138 9.84 11.11 -10.55
N ALA A 139 10.06 10.80 -9.27
CA ALA A 139 11.12 9.88 -8.83
C ALA A 139 10.68 8.41 -8.88
N ILE A 140 9.39 8.14 -8.66
CA ILE A 140 8.79 6.80 -8.67
C ILE A 140 8.75 6.25 -10.10
N ASP A 141 8.37 7.06 -11.07
CA ASP A 141 8.23 6.65 -12.48
C ASP A 141 9.48 5.98 -13.06
N PRO A 142 10.67 6.60 -13.07
CA PRO A 142 11.87 5.95 -13.60
C PRO A 142 12.29 4.74 -12.76
N MET A 143 12.00 4.75 -11.46
CA MET A 143 12.32 3.61 -10.60
C MET A 143 11.47 2.38 -10.93
N LEU A 144 10.16 2.54 -11.13
CA LEU A 144 9.26 1.45 -11.48
C LEU A 144 9.51 0.96 -12.91
N ASN A 145 9.74 1.88 -13.86
CA ASN A 145 9.87 1.53 -15.28
C ASN A 145 11.28 1.08 -15.68
N CYS A 146 12.33 1.66 -15.09
CA CYS A 146 13.72 1.41 -15.47
C CYS A 146 14.48 0.55 -14.44
N GLY A 147 13.92 0.36 -13.25
CA GLY A 147 14.53 -0.40 -12.17
C GLY A 147 15.72 0.28 -11.49
N ILE A 148 16.38 -0.48 -10.63
CA ILE A 148 17.56 -0.07 -9.88
C ILE A 148 18.69 -1.10 -10.03
N VAL A 149 19.94 -0.67 -9.97
CA VAL A 149 21.13 -1.55 -10.04
C VAL A 149 21.97 -1.55 -8.75
N GLY A 150 21.50 -0.84 -7.74
CA GLY A 150 22.10 -0.76 -6.41
C GLY A 150 21.10 -0.19 -5.40
N PRO A 151 21.48 -0.04 -4.12
CA PRO A 151 20.64 0.65 -3.14
C PRO A 151 20.37 2.08 -3.60
N VAL A 152 19.13 2.54 -3.43
CA VAL A 152 18.68 3.89 -3.79
C VAL A 152 18.18 4.60 -2.54
N THR A 153 18.63 5.84 -2.33
CA THR A 153 18.12 6.71 -1.27
C THR A 153 17.64 8.04 -1.84
N PHE A 154 16.37 8.34 -1.64
CA PHE A 154 15.75 9.63 -1.92
C PHE A 154 15.73 10.48 -0.66
N PHE A 155 16.42 11.62 -0.71
CA PHE A 155 16.42 12.66 0.30
C PHE A 155 15.40 13.74 -0.06
N LEU A 156 14.29 13.79 0.67
CA LEU A 156 13.22 14.76 0.47
C LEU A 156 13.60 16.06 1.18
N ASN A 157 13.68 17.15 0.42
CA ASN A 157 13.88 18.47 0.99
C ASN A 157 12.64 18.91 1.79
N ASN A 158 12.82 19.86 2.70
CA ASN A 158 11.72 20.32 3.55
C ASN A 158 10.56 20.84 2.69
N GLY A 159 9.34 20.42 3.00
CA GLY A 159 8.16 20.82 2.24
C GLY A 159 6.93 19.93 2.48
N THR A 160 5.82 20.35 1.88
CA THR A 160 4.59 19.57 1.80
C THR A 160 4.41 19.11 0.37
N TYR A 161 4.41 17.79 0.19
CA TYR A 161 4.20 17.10 -1.08
C TYR A 161 2.72 16.71 -1.14
N ASN A 162 1.93 17.52 -1.86
CA ASN A 162 0.49 17.39 -1.96
C ASN A 162 0.08 16.28 -2.94
N GLU A 163 0.59 15.07 -2.69
CA GLU A 163 0.50 13.90 -3.54
C GLU A 163 0.01 12.71 -2.70
N ASN A 164 -0.74 11.80 -3.32
CA ASN A 164 -1.02 10.49 -2.74
C ASN A 164 -0.17 9.46 -3.49
N LEU A 165 0.73 8.79 -2.77
CA LEU A 165 1.72 7.90 -3.37
C LEU A 165 1.17 6.49 -3.53
N VAL A 166 1.46 5.86 -4.66
CA VAL A 166 1.09 4.48 -4.96
C VAL A 166 2.30 3.72 -5.47
N PHE A 167 2.62 2.61 -4.79
CA PHE A 167 3.52 1.58 -5.27
C PHE A 167 2.69 0.33 -5.54
N ASP A 168 2.46 -0.03 -6.80
CA ASP A 168 1.60 -1.16 -7.18
C ASP A 168 2.29 -2.19 -8.09
N MET A 169 3.60 -2.02 -8.28
CA MET A 169 4.47 -2.87 -9.08
C MET A 169 5.80 -3.14 -8.36
N GLN A 170 6.31 -4.36 -8.47
CA GLN A 170 7.65 -4.71 -7.99
C GLN A 170 8.70 -3.83 -8.68
N ILE A 171 9.63 -3.28 -7.90
CA ILE A 171 10.72 -2.44 -8.42
C ILE A 171 11.79 -3.37 -8.98
N PRO A 172 12.07 -3.37 -10.30
CA PRO A 172 13.07 -4.26 -10.88
C PRO A 172 14.44 -3.99 -10.25
N GLY A 173 15.11 -5.07 -9.80
CA GLY A 173 16.41 -4.99 -9.12
C GLY A 173 16.38 -4.68 -7.62
N ALA A 174 15.20 -4.37 -7.06
CA ALA A 174 15.04 -4.21 -5.61
C ALA A 174 15.19 -5.54 -4.88
N SER A 175 15.93 -5.51 -3.79
CA SER A 175 16.20 -6.69 -2.96
C SER A 175 16.55 -6.27 -1.54
N ILE A 176 16.79 -7.24 -0.65
CA ILE A 176 17.27 -6.93 0.70
C ILE A 176 18.64 -6.21 0.70
N LEU A 177 19.46 -6.44 -0.33
CA LEU A 177 20.76 -5.79 -0.53
C LEU A 177 20.64 -4.45 -1.28
N ASN A 178 19.63 -4.32 -2.15
CA ASN A 178 19.31 -3.11 -2.90
C ASN A 178 17.93 -2.55 -2.48
N PRO A 179 17.76 -2.08 -1.23
CA PRO A 179 16.51 -1.46 -0.83
C PRO A 179 16.37 -0.06 -1.44
N VAL A 180 15.12 0.38 -1.56
CA VAL A 180 14.80 1.79 -1.86
C VAL A 180 14.41 2.48 -0.56
N THR A 181 15.06 3.61 -0.27
CA THR A 181 14.84 4.39 0.95
C THR A 181 14.32 5.78 0.62
N PHE A 182 13.23 6.19 1.23
CA PHE A 182 12.74 7.57 1.24
C PHE A 182 12.98 8.16 2.64
N THR A 183 13.65 9.30 2.72
CA THR A 183 13.96 9.94 4.01
C THR A 183 13.99 11.47 3.92
N SER A 184 13.71 12.17 5.02
CA SER A 184 13.89 13.63 5.05
C SER A 184 15.36 13.99 5.00
N ALA A 185 15.72 14.97 4.16
CA ALA A 185 17.08 15.50 4.07
C ALA A 185 17.55 16.12 5.40
N SER A 186 16.62 16.67 6.19
CA SER A 186 16.90 17.24 7.51
C SER A 186 16.94 16.22 8.65
N GLY A 187 16.53 14.97 8.41
CA GLY A 187 16.42 13.94 9.45
C GLY A 187 15.27 14.17 10.45
N ILE A 188 14.36 15.12 10.18
CA ILE A 188 13.24 15.49 11.04
C ILE A 188 11.92 15.19 10.30
N ALA A 189 11.08 14.34 10.87
CA ALA A 189 9.83 13.89 10.24
C ALA A 189 8.85 15.02 9.91
N SER A 190 8.69 15.99 10.79
CA SER A 190 7.73 17.10 10.61
C SER A 190 8.12 18.07 9.48
N ASN A 191 9.37 18.05 9.02
CA ASN A 191 9.82 18.93 7.94
C ASN A 191 9.40 18.44 6.55
N VAL A 192 8.98 17.18 6.41
CA VAL A 192 8.54 16.60 5.14
C VAL A 192 7.19 15.95 5.35
N VAL A 193 6.15 16.53 4.75
CA VAL A 193 4.77 16.04 4.84
C VAL A 193 4.32 15.53 3.49
N ILE A 194 3.90 14.26 3.43
CA ILE A 194 3.36 13.61 2.23
C ILE A 194 1.88 13.37 2.45
N GLY A 195 1.02 13.94 1.60
CA GLY A 195 -0.41 13.65 1.62
C GLY A 195 -1.23 14.63 0.79
N GLY A 196 -2.17 14.09 0.02
CA GLY A 196 -3.07 14.87 -0.82
C GLY A 196 -4.25 15.50 -0.07
N ASN A 197 -4.62 16.73 -0.46
CA ASN A 197 -5.80 17.45 0.07
C ASN A 197 -6.93 17.64 -0.96
N GLN A 198 -6.91 16.88 -2.05
CA GLN A 198 -7.86 17.02 -3.17
C GLN A 198 -9.14 16.20 -2.98
N LYS A 199 -9.10 15.13 -2.19
CA LYS A 199 -10.22 14.19 -1.98
C LYS A 199 -10.29 13.80 -0.51
N LYS A 200 -11.49 13.80 0.08
CA LYS A 200 -11.73 13.29 1.43
C LYS A 200 -11.49 11.79 1.52
N GLU A 201 -11.05 11.33 2.68
CA GLU A 201 -10.82 9.90 2.96
C GLU A 201 -9.86 9.21 1.97
N ALA A 202 -8.90 9.95 1.42
CA ALA A 202 -7.88 9.39 0.53
C ALA A 202 -6.84 8.59 1.32
N THR A 203 -6.14 7.69 0.63
CA THR A 203 -4.96 7.00 1.15
C THR A 203 -3.70 7.80 0.78
N ALA A 204 -2.90 8.22 1.76
CA ALA A 204 -1.70 9.03 1.50
C ALA A 204 -0.54 8.21 0.91
N LEU A 205 -0.33 6.99 1.40
CA LEU A 205 0.65 6.03 0.87
C LEU A 205 0.01 4.65 0.71
N THR A 206 -0.07 4.16 -0.53
CA THR A 206 -0.49 2.80 -0.85
C THR A 206 0.73 1.99 -1.30
N ILE A 207 0.94 0.82 -0.70
CA ILE A 207 1.95 -0.15 -1.12
C ILE A 207 1.23 -1.48 -1.38
N GLN A 208 1.22 -1.91 -2.62
CA GLN A 208 0.49 -3.08 -3.10
C GLN A 208 1.42 -4.02 -3.87
N ASN A 209 1.62 -5.23 -3.35
CA ASN A 209 2.48 -6.24 -4.00
C ASN A 209 3.92 -5.76 -4.25
N VAL A 210 4.48 -4.94 -3.35
CA VAL A 210 5.83 -4.39 -3.47
C VAL A 210 6.68 -4.75 -2.25
N SER A 211 7.97 -4.94 -2.49
CA SER A 211 8.94 -5.33 -1.46
C SER A 211 10.14 -4.37 -1.39
N HIS A 212 10.90 -4.45 -0.28
CA HIS A 212 12.21 -3.82 -0.11
C HIS A 212 12.21 -2.28 -0.04
N LEU A 213 11.18 -1.71 0.57
CA LEU A 213 11.03 -0.27 0.80
C LEU A 213 11.38 0.15 2.23
N LYS A 214 11.93 1.35 2.38
CA LYS A 214 12.19 1.99 3.68
C LYS A 214 11.69 3.43 3.67
N PHE A 215 10.95 3.81 4.69
CA PHE A 215 10.49 5.18 4.96
C PHE A 215 11.05 5.61 6.31
N ILE A 216 11.84 6.68 6.33
CA ILE A 216 12.60 7.09 7.51
C ILE A 216 12.45 8.58 7.77
N ASN A 217 11.99 8.96 8.95
CA ASN A 217 11.85 10.35 9.38
C ASN A 217 11.02 11.19 8.39
N LEU A 218 9.80 10.74 8.10
CA LEU A 218 8.83 11.43 7.23
C LEU A 218 7.48 11.57 7.94
N THR A 219 6.71 12.61 7.62
CA THR A 219 5.29 12.68 7.94
C THR A 219 4.47 12.14 6.77
N ILE A 220 3.65 11.12 7.01
CA ILE A 220 2.80 10.47 6.02
C ILE A 220 1.34 10.67 6.45
N GLY A 221 0.55 11.27 5.57
CA GLY A 221 -0.82 11.68 5.82
C GLY A 221 -0.97 13.09 6.42
N LEU A 222 -2.20 13.60 6.36
CA LEU A 222 -2.62 14.87 6.91
C LEU A 222 -3.51 14.64 8.13
N ASN A 223 -3.36 15.47 9.16
CA ASN A 223 -4.25 15.47 10.32
C ASN A 223 -5.58 16.19 9.99
N SER A 224 -6.33 15.67 9.02
CA SER A 224 -7.56 16.28 8.49
C SER A 224 -8.43 15.22 7.81
N GLU A 225 -9.67 15.57 7.49
CA GLU A 225 -10.63 14.70 6.78
C GLU A 225 -10.16 14.25 5.37
N TYR A 226 -9.10 14.86 4.82
CA TYR A 226 -8.54 14.46 3.53
C TYR A 226 -7.80 13.13 3.58
N THR A 227 -7.19 12.78 4.71
CA THR A 227 -6.54 11.48 4.88
C THR A 227 -7.49 10.56 5.63
N GLY A 228 -8.01 9.56 4.91
CA GLY A 228 -8.69 8.42 5.51
C GLY A 228 -7.65 7.48 6.07
N THR A 229 -6.87 6.86 5.18
CA THR A 229 -5.78 5.97 5.58
C THR A 229 -4.42 6.63 5.34
N ALA A 230 -3.55 6.70 6.34
CA ALA A 230 -2.22 7.28 6.11
C ALA A 230 -1.31 6.31 5.34
N VAL A 231 -1.26 5.04 5.77
CA VAL A 231 -0.53 3.96 5.09
C VAL A 231 -1.44 2.76 4.86
N GLU A 232 -1.66 2.37 3.60
CA GLU A 232 -2.38 1.15 3.24
C GLU A 232 -1.42 0.15 2.59
N LEU A 233 -1.29 -1.02 3.21
CA LEU A 233 -0.57 -2.17 2.67
C LEU A 233 -1.58 -3.13 2.04
N LYS A 234 -1.29 -3.67 0.85
CA LYS A 234 -2.19 -4.56 0.11
C LYS A 234 -1.42 -5.72 -0.54
N GLY A 235 -2.02 -6.90 -0.55
CA GLY A 235 -1.41 -8.08 -1.15
C GLY A 235 -0.05 -8.45 -0.53
N MET A 236 0.83 -9.07 -1.30
CA MET A 236 2.09 -9.62 -0.80
C MET A 236 3.15 -8.53 -0.68
N CYS A 237 3.38 -8.04 0.53
CA CYS A 237 4.41 -7.03 0.81
C CYS A 237 5.52 -7.60 1.69
N GLU A 238 6.77 -7.46 1.26
CA GLU A 238 7.91 -8.02 1.98
C GLU A 238 9.02 -7.00 2.28
N ASN A 239 9.66 -7.10 3.46
CA ASN A 239 10.85 -6.32 3.81
C ASN A 239 10.61 -4.80 3.78
N ILE A 240 9.52 -4.34 4.38
CA ILE A 240 9.17 -2.92 4.48
C ILE A 240 9.51 -2.38 5.87
N LEU A 241 10.14 -1.20 5.94
CA LEU A 241 10.46 -0.53 7.20
C LEU A 241 9.87 0.89 7.24
N PHE A 242 9.14 1.19 8.30
CA PHE A 242 8.80 2.55 8.73
C PHE A 242 9.54 2.84 10.03
N LYS A 243 10.40 3.87 10.02
CA LYS A 243 11.22 4.22 11.19
C LYS A 243 11.24 5.72 11.46
N GLY A 244 10.89 6.12 12.68
CA GLY A 244 10.94 7.52 13.09
C GLY A 244 9.96 8.42 12.34
N CYS A 245 8.93 7.85 11.71
CA CYS A 245 7.94 8.60 10.94
C CYS A 245 6.81 9.09 11.84
N THR A 246 6.14 10.16 11.40
CA THR A 246 4.79 10.51 11.86
C THR A 246 3.78 9.98 10.85
N ILE A 247 2.90 9.07 11.25
CA ILE A 247 1.87 8.47 10.40
C ILE A 247 0.52 8.96 10.92
N GLN A 248 -0.14 9.86 10.20
CA GLN A 248 -1.28 10.59 10.76
C GLN A 248 -2.50 10.62 9.83
N THR A 249 -3.66 10.56 10.46
CA THR A 249 -4.97 10.67 9.82
C THR A 249 -5.85 11.63 10.64
N TYR A 250 -7.13 11.77 10.29
CA TYR A 250 -8.02 12.70 10.98
C TYR A 250 -8.25 12.32 12.45
N VAL A 251 -7.79 13.17 13.38
CA VAL A 251 -7.98 12.95 14.83
C VAL A 251 -9.43 13.08 15.31
N GLN A 252 -10.33 13.59 14.47
CA GLN A 252 -11.77 13.60 14.75
C GLN A 252 -12.53 12.52 13.97
N GLY A 253 -11.84 11.72 13.14
CA GLY A 253 -12.48 10.67 12.35
C GLY A 253 -13.13 9.61 13.24
N ASN A 254 -14.42 9.37 13.10
CA ASN A 254 -15.20 8.40 13.91
C ASN A 254 -15.77 7.24 13.07
N SER A 255 -15.29 7.11 11.82
CA SER A 255 -15.58 6.00 10.91
C SER A 255 -14.34 5.12 10.72
N ALA A 256 -14.53 3.82 10.51
CA ALA A 256 -13.48 2.86 10.19
C ALA A 256 -12.69 3.19 8.90
N SER A 257 -13.17 4.13 8.07
CA SER A 257 -12.40 4.69 6.95
C SER A 257 -11.11 5.40 7.38
N TYR A 258 -11.07 5.90 8.62
CA TYR A 258 -9.92 6.64 9.15
C TYR A 258 -8.97 5.70 9.89
N CYS A 259 -7.80 5.42 9.33
CA CYS A 259 -6.79 4.53 9.89
C CYS A 259 -5.39 5.14 9.77
N GLY A 260 -4.55 5.00 10.79
CA GLY A 260 -3.12 5.31 10.63
C GLY A 260 -2.47 4.35 9.64
N VAL A 261 -2.47 3.06 9.98
CA VAL A 261 -1.95 1.97 9.14
C VAL A 261 -3.03 0.92 8.96
N LYS A 262 -3.22 0.46 7.72
CA LYS A 262 -4.22 -0.52 7.36
C LYS A 262 -3.62 -1.64 6.50
N TYR A 263 -4.00 -2.87 6.81
CA TYR A 263 -3.91 -4.02 5.90
C TYR A 263 -5.23 -4.76 5.90
N TYR A 264 -5.78 -4.99 4.72
CA TYR A 264 -7.03 -5.71 4.55
C TYR A 264 -6.87 -6.83 3.53
N SER A 265 -7.19 -8.05 3.97
CA SER A 265 -7.26 -9.24 3.12
C SER A 265 -8.50 -10.05 3.49
N THR A 266 -8.60 -11.28 3.00
CA THR A 266 -9.77 -12.13 3.18
C THR A 266 -9.37 -13.55 3.60
N ASN A 267 -10.33 -14.31 4.14
CA ASN A 267 -10.13 -15.70 4.52
C ASN A 267 -9.65 -16.53 3.32
N GLY A 268 -8.56 -17.26 3.49
CA GLY A 268 -7.99 -18.13 2.45
C GLY A 268 -7.06 -17.42 1.46
N ALA A 269 -6.82 -16.11 1.61
CA ALA A 269 -5.85 -15.41 0.77
C ALA A 269 -4.43 -15.99 0.93
N THR A 270 -3.69 -16.04 -0.18
CA THR A 270 -2.30 -16.50 -0.23
C THR A 270 -1.29 -15.38 0.05
N ASP A 271 -1.73 -14.13 -0.10
CA ASP A 271 -0.91 -12.93 0.10
C ASP A 271 -0.90 -12.49 1.57
N TYR A 272 0.27 -12.09 2.06
CA TYR A 272 0.46 -11.64 3.44
C TYR A 272 1.62 -10.64 3.58
N LEU A 273 1.74 -10.06 4.77
CA LEU A 273 2.86 -9.19 5.13
C LEU A 273 4.02 -9.99 5.69
N LYS A 274 5.22 -9.86 5.14
CA LYS A 274 6.41 -10.56 5.62
C LYS A 274 7.56 -9.60 5.92
N ASN A 275 8.12 -9.68 7.12
CA ASN A 275 9.16 -8.78 7.60
C ASN A 275 8.81 -7.29 7.43
N VAL A 276 7.58 -6.92 7.82
CA VAL A 276 7.13 -5.52 7.83
C VAL A 276 7.30 -4.96 9.24
N ARG A 277 7.95 -3.80 9.37
CA ARG A 277 8.38 -3.28 10.67
C ARG A 277 8.01 -1.81 10.83
N PHE A 278 7.37 -1.49 11.95
CA PHE A 278 7.06 -0.13 12.40
C PHE A 278 7.84 0.11 13.70
N ILE A 279 8.91 0.88 13.63
CA ILE A 279 9.84 1.10 14.74
C ILE A 279 9.97 2.58 15.08
N GLY A 280 9.63 2.97 16.32
CA GLY A 280 9.87 4.35 16.77
C GLY A 280 9.05 5.41 16.04
N ASN A 281 7.88 5.05 15.50
CA ASN A 281 6.99 5.98 14.81
C ASN A 281 5.98 6.61 15.78
N HIS A 282 5.42 7.75 15.39
CA HIS A 282 4.23 8.32 16.00
C HIS A 282 3.04 8.12 15.07
N VAL A 283 2.08 7.28 15.45
CA VAL A 283 0.84 7.04 14.71
C VAL A 283 -0.31 7.81 15.37
N ASP A 284 -0.88 8.79 14.69
CA ASP A 284 -1.82 9.74 15.29
C ASP A 284 -3.18 9.79 14.59
N GLY A 285 -4.25 9.69 15.39
CA GLY A 285 -5.63 9.89 14.96
C GLY A 285 -6.32 8.63 14.42
N GLY A 286 -7.52 8.87 13.88
CA GLY A 286 -8.34 7.85 13.20
C GLY A 286 -9.19 6.99 14.13
N TYR A 287 -9.95 6.09 13.53
CA TYR A 287 -10.72 5.09 14.24
C TYR A 287 -9.82 4.02 14.86
N TYR A 288 -8.80 3.63 14.08
CA TYR A 288 -7.71 2.74 14.47
C TYR A 288 -6.36 3.40 14.20
N ASN A 289 -5.38 3.28 15.11
CA ASN A 289 -4.01 3.62 14.72
C ASN A 289 -3.44 2.51 13.81
N PHE A 290 -3.65 1.24 14.17
CA PHE A 290 -3.35 0.08 13.34
C PHE A 290 -4.59 -0.80 13.14
N TYR A 291 -4.86 -1.20 11.90
CA TYR A 291 -5.90 -2.18 11.58
C TYR A 291 -5.38 -3.27 10.63
N PHE A 292 -5.40 -4.51 11.09
CA PHE A 292 -4.96 -5.69 10.35
C PHE A 292 -6.11 -6.69 10.25
N ASN A 293 -6.65 -6.89 9.05
CA ASN A 293 -7.75 -7.81 8.78
C ASN A 293 -7.26 -8.97 7.92
N TYR A 294 -7.32 -10.19 8.47
CA TYR A 294 -6.77 -11.41 7.84
C TYR A 294 -5.34 -11.19 7.33
N ALA A 295 -4.45 -10.65 8.17
CA ALA A 295 -3.12 -10.25 7.73
C ALA A 295 -2.22 -11.39 7.21
N ALA A 296 -2.52 -12.63 7.62
CA ALA A 296 -1.95 -13.85 7.06
C ALA A 296 -2.88 -14.54 6.03
N GLY A 297 -4.13 -14.09 5.86
CA GLY A 297 -5.13 -14.72 4.99
C GLY A 297 -5.70 -16.03 5.54
N SER A 298 -4.82 -16.94 5.98
CA SER A 298 -5.16 -18.24 6.58
C SER A 298 -4.09 -18.69 7.57
N SER A 299 -4.37 -19.77 8.31
CA SER A 299 -3.40 -20.37 9.24
C SER A 299 -2.15 -20.93 8.56
N ASN A 300 -2.21 -21.31 7.28
CA ASN A 300 -1.05 -21.82 6.52
C ASN A 300 0.08 -20.78 6.41
N ASN A 301 -0.26 -19.50 6.50
CA ASN A 301 0.68 -18.38 6.38
C ASN A 301 1.09 -17.81 7.75
N MET A 302 0.89 -18.53 8.85
CA MET A 302 1.26 -18.09 10.21
C MET A 302 2.45 -18.86 10.80
N GLY A 303 3.13 -19.70 10.02
CA GLY A 303 4.34 -20.42 10.43
C GLY A 303 5.61 -19.55 10.45
N SER A 304 6.73 -20.13 10.89
CA SER A 304 7.99 -19.42 11.23
C SER A 304 8.65 -18.58 10.12
N ASN A 305 8.29 -18.76 8.85
CA ASN A 305 8.85 -18.03 7.70
C ASN A 305 7.80 -17.26 6.88
N ALA A 306 6.59 -17.14 7.42
CA ALA A 306 5.44 -16.57 6.72
C ALA A 306 5.11 -15.17 7.26
N MET A 307 3.84 -14.88 7.55
CA MET A 307 3.40 -13.57 7.97
C MET A 307 4.17 -13.11 9.21
N THR A 308 4.76 -11.92 9.14
CA THR A 308 5.51 -11.32 10.25
C THR A 308 5.42 -9.79 10.19
N VAL A 309 4.78 -9.22 11.22
CA VAL A 309 4.73 -7.77 11.45
C VAL A 309 5.29 -7.45 12.84
N THR A 310 6.22 -6.49 12.92
CA THR A 310 6.77 -6.00 14.18
C THR A 310 6.33 -4.57 14.43
N ILE A 311 5.76 -4.32 15.62
CA ILE A 311 5.31 -3.02 16.07
C ILE A 311 6.04 -2.70 17.38
N ASP A 312 7.10 -1.92 17.29
CA ASP A 312 8.02 -1.71 18.40
C ASP A 312 8.33 -0.23 18.66
N SER A 313 8.34 0.16 19.94
CA SER A 313 8.77 1.50 20.37
C SER A 313 7.96 2.66 19.77
N ASN A 314 6.73 2.42 19.29
CA ASN A 314 5.90 3.47 18.67
C ASN A 314 5.06 4.22 19.72
N VAL A 315 4.64 5.43 19.38
CA VAL A 315 3.59 6.18 20.08
C VAL A 315 2.32 6.10 19.25
N LEU A 316 1.24 5.54 19.78
CA LEU A 316 -0.07 5.40 19.16
C LEU A 316 -1.05 6.29 19.92
N SER A 317 -1.55 7.36 19.30
CA SER A 317 -2.39 8.34 19.98
C SER A 317 -3.67 8.66 19.24
N ASN A 318 -4.64 9.19 19.96
CA ASN A 318 -5.89 9.73 19.40
C ASN A 318 -6.72 8.74 18.58
N SER A 319 -6.67 7.45 18.89
CA SER A 319 -7.59 6.46 18.33
C SER A 319 -9.00 6.59 18.91
N TYR A 320 -10.03 6.52 18.06
CA TYR A 320 -11.43 6.56 18.49
C TYR A 320 -11.88 5.25 19.15
N TYR A 321 -11.40 4.11 18.63
CA TYR A 321 -11.89 2.79 19.05
C TYR A 321 -10.77 1.82 19.42
N ALA A 322 -9.65 1.77 18.69
CA ALA A 322 -8.51 0.99 19.15
C ALA A 322 -7.14 1.55 18.74
N GLY A 323 -6.15 1.39 19.63
CA GLY A 323 -4.75 1.62 19.28
C GLY A 323 -4.30 0.65 18.19
N MET A 324 -4.49 -0.65 18.42
CA MET A 324 -4.32 -1.67 17.39
C MET A 324 -5.52 -2.61 17.38
N TYR A 325 -6.02 -2.92 16.18
CA TYR A 325 -6.99 -3.99 15.97
C TYR A 325 -6.44 -5.02 14.98
N SER A 326 -6.17 -6.23 15.49
CA SER A 326 -5.84 -7.40 14.67
C SER A 326 -7.03 -8.35 14.65
N TYR A 327 -7.63 -8.51 13.48
CA TYR A 327 -8.85 -9.27 13.25
C TYR A 327 -8.52 -10.49 12.38
N TYR A 328 -8.65 -11.68 12.97
CA TYR A 328 -8.34 -12.99 12.39
C TYR A 328 -6.83 -13.21 12.15
N TYR A 329 -6.50 -14.26 11.37
CA TYR A 329 -5.18 -14.84 11.15
C TYR A 329 -4.08 -13.79 10.98
N ALA A 330 -3.17 -13.69 11.95
CA ALA A 330 -2.00 -12.84 11.92
C ALA A 330 -0.91 -13.38 12.86
N ASN A 331 0.35 -13.02 12.59
CA ASN A 331 1.51 -13.46 13.35
C ASN A 331 2.50 -12.30 13.63
N TYR A 332 2.75 -12.03 14.90
CA TYR A 332 3.55 -10.90 15.35
C TYR A 332 4.73 -11.36 16.21
N PRO A 333 5.97 -11.19 15.74
CA PRO A 333 7.15 -11.44 16.57
C PRO A 333 7.22 -10.51 17.80
N SER A 334 6.73 -9.28 17.68
CA SER A 334 6.71 -8.32 18.79
C SER A 334 5.66 -7.22 18.59
N ILE A 335 4.90 -6.98 19.65
CA ILE A 335 4.10 -5.77 19.87
C ILE A 335 4.57 -5.20 21.21
N SER A 336 5.74 -4.53 21.22
CA SER A 336 6.45 -4.20 22.46
C SER A 336 6.91 -2.74 22.54
N TYR A 337 7.06 -2.24 23.75
CA TYR A 337 7.59 -0.91 24.06
C TYR A 337 6.78 0.25 23.44
N ASN A 338 5.53 0.00 23.02
CA ASN A 338 4.68 1.03 22.48
C ASN A 338 4.00 1.82 23.60
N THR A 339 3.80 3.11 23.40
CA THR A 339 2.89 3.94 24.22
C THR A 339 1.59 4.12 23.46
N ILE A 340 0.46 3.72 24.04
CA ILE A 340 -0.85 3.65 23.39
C ILE A 340 -1.83 4.46 24.21
N THR A 341 -2.44 5.49 23.62
CA THR A 341 -3.39 6.37 24.30
C THR A 341 -4.67 6.54 23.51
N SER A 342 -5.80 6.54 24.21
CA SER A 342 -7.09 6.95 23.64
C SER A 342 -7.10 8.46 23.33
N ARG A 343 -8.19 8.93 22.71
CA ARG A 343 -8.44 10.36 22.53
C ARG A 343 -8.72 11.05 23.86
N THR A 344 -8.18 12.25 24.00
CA THR A 344 -8.51 13.17 25.11
C THR A 344 -9.62 14.16 24.76
N SER A 345 -10.04 14.22 23.49
CA SER A 345 -11.17 15.05 23.03
C SER A 345 -12.53 14.49 23.46
N THR A 346 -13.61 15.24 23.28
CA THR A 346 -14.97 14.78 23.64
C THR A 346 -15.59 13.82 22.62
N ASN A 347 -15.06 13.74 21.39
CA ASN A 347 -15.55 12.86 20.33
C ASN A 347 -14.91 11.46 20.45
N VAL A 348 -15.51 10.63 21.30
CA VAL A 348 -15.03 9.28 21.65
C VAL A 348 -16.14 8.24 21.60
N ASN A 349 -15.76 6.98 21.45
CA ASN A 349 -16.63 5.84 21.68
C ASN A 349 -16.63 5.48 23.17
N ALA A 350 -17.74 4.93 23.67
CA ALA A 350 -17.80 4.33 25.00
C ALA A 350 -16.83 3.15 25.13
N ASP A 351 -16.70 2.33 24.09
CA ASP A 351 -15.71 1.25 24.01
C ASP A 351 -14.38 1.74 23.43
N TRP A 352 -13.28 1.39 24.10
CA TRP A 352 -11.94 1.62 23.58
C TRP A 352 -11.01 0.47 23.93
N TYR A 353 -10.09 0.13 23.03
CA TYR A 353 -9.14 -0.97 23.20
C TYR A 353 -7.72 -0.48 22.95
N GLY A 354 -6.80 -0.69 23.91
CA GLY A 354 -5.38 -0.43 23.65
C GLY A 354 -4.85 -1.37 22.57
N LEU A 355 -4.89 -2.67 22.87
CA LEU A 355 -4.62 -3.76 21.94
C LEU A 355 -5.85 -4.66 21.83
N TYR A 356 -6.45 -4.70 20.64
CA TYR A 356 -7.57 -5.57 20.32
C TYR A 356 -7.11 -6.70 19.40
N ILE A 357 -6.99 -7.91 19.97
CA ILE A 357 -6.49 -9.11 19.29
C ILE A 357 -7.64 -10.12 19.22
N TYR A 358 -8.21 -10.29 18.03
CA TYR A 358 -9.49 -10.97 17.85
C TYR A 358 -9.38 -12.13 16.87
N TYR A 359 -9.54 -13.36 17.38
CA TYR A 359 -9.47 -14.67 16.71
C TYR A 359 -8.12 -15.01 16.06
N TYR A 360 -7.59 -16.20 16.34
CA TYR A 360 -6.51 -16.85 15.56
C TYR A 360 -5.23 -16.02 15.37
N ASN A 361 -4.80 -15.32 16.41
CA ASN A 361 -3.59 -14.50 16.37
C ASN A 361 -2.43 -15.20 17.08
N ASN A 362 -1.24 -15.16 16.48
CA ASN A 362 0.01 -15.58 17.11
C ASN A 362 0.81 -14.31 17.46
N VAL A 363 1.21 -14.16 18.72
CA VAL A 363 2.06 -13.06 19.18
C VAL A 363 3.08 -13.61 20.16
N GLU A 364 4.37 -13.51 19.82
CA GLU A 364 5.41 -14.04 20.70
C GLU A 364 5.54 -13.19 21.97
N LYS A 365 5.53 -11.85 21.81
CA LYS A 365 5.79 -10.90 22.89
C LYS A 365 4.88 -9.67 22.82
N ILE A 366 4.17 -9.42 23.92
CA ILE A 366 3.51 -8.15 24.24
C ILE A 366 4.18 -7.63 25.51
N VAL A 367 5.29 -6.90 25.34
CA VAL A 367 6.17 -6.55 26.46
C VAL A 367 6.42 -5.06 26.58
N GLY A 368 6.38 -4.52 27.79
CA GLY A 368 6.84 -3.16 28.05
C GLY A 368 5.97 -2.06 27.43
N ASN A 369 4.74 -2.37 27.02
CA ASN A 369 3.82 -1.36 26.50
C ASN A 369 3.24 -0.52 27.64
N ARG A 370 2.96 0.75 27.34
CA ARG A 370 2.27 1.69 28.21
C ARG A 370 0.91 2.01 27.60
N ILE A 371 -0.18 1.62 28.23
CA ILE A 371 -1.53 1.74 27.68
C ILE A 371 -2.38 2.62 28.58
N TYR A 372 -2.85 3.74 28.06
CA TYR A 372 -3.59 4.74 28.82
C TYR A 372 -4.93 5.10 28.17
N SER A 373 -6.00 5.09 28.96
CA SER A 373 -7.25 5.76 28.59
C SER A 373 -7.79 6.47 29.81
N THR A 374 -7.71 7.80 29.84
CA THR A 374 -8.06 8.62 31.02
C THR A 374 -9.25 9.53 30.79
N ASN A 375 -9.88 9.41 29.61
CA ASN A 375 -11.02 10.23 29.22
C ASN A 375 -12.30 9.71 29.86
N ALA A 376 -12.97 10.56 30.63
CA ALA A 376 -14.15 10.18 31.40
C ALA A 376 -15.38 9.78 30.56
N ALA A 377 -15.41 10.14 29.27
CA ALA A 377 -16.46 9.73 28.36
C ALA A 377 -16.27 8.31 27.78
N ILE A 378 -15.11 7.67 28.00
CA ILE A 378 -14.84 6.29 27.60
C ILE A 378 -15.20 5.38 28.78
N THR A 379 -16.39 4.80 28.76
CA THR A 379 -16.92 4.05 29.91
C THR A 379 -16.49 2.59 29.95
N TYR A 380 -16.15 2.00 28.79
CA TYR A 380 -15.83 0.57 28.62
C TYR A 380 -14.44 0.31 28.02
N PRO A 381 -13.35 0.85 28.61
CA PRO A 381 -12.02 0.63 28.07
C PRO A 381 -11.48 -0.76 28.44
N ARG A 382 -10.70 -1.33 27.52
CA ARG A 382 -9.84 -2.49 27.76
C ARG A 382 -8.40 -2.21 27.36
N GLY A 383 -7.45 -2.57 28.20
CA GLY A 383 -6.03 -2.36 27.91
C GLY A 383 -5.56 -3.33 26.83
N ILE A 384 -5.48 -4.60 27.18
CA ILE A 384 -5.15 -5.70 26.27
C ILE A 384 -6.36 -6.64 26.23
N TYR A 385 -6.97 -6.79 25.06
CA TYR A 385 -8.12 -7.66 24.85
C TYR A 385 -7.78 -8.74 23.85
N VAL A 386 -7.77 -9.99 24.31
CA VAL A 386 -7.49 -11.19 23.52
C VAL A 386 -8.72 -12.08 23.50
N TYR A 387 -9.16 -12.44 22.30
CA TYR A 387 -10.38 -13.20 22.09
C TYR A 387 -10.13 -14.38 21.17
N TYR A 388 -10.25 -15.60 21.70
CA TYR A 388 -10.15 -16.89 21.02
C TYR A 388 -8.82 -17.23 20.31
N TYR A 389 -8.34 -18.46 20.58
CA TYR A 389 -7.29 -19.14 19.82
C TYR A 389 -5.99 -18.34 19.68
N PHE A 390 -5.56 -17.72 20.77
CA PHE A 390 -4.35 -16.92 20.84
C PHE A 390 -3.12 -17.82 21.04
N ASN A 391 -2.16 -17.75 20.13
CA ASN A 391 -0.98 -18.64 20.09
C ASN A 391 -1.33 -20.14 20.04
N TYR A 392 -2.52 -20.51 19.58
CA TYR A 392 -2.99 -21.89 19.62
C TYR A 392 -2.26 -22.78 18.60
N THR A 393 -1.83 -23.97 19.03
CA THR A 393 -0.99 -24.88 18.24
C THR A 393 -1.68 -25.40 16.98
N SER A 394 -3.01 -25.52 16.98
CA SER A 394 -3.77 -25.89 15.76
C SER A 394 -3.73 -24.82 14.66
N TYR A 395 -3.25 -23.61 14.97
CA TYR A 395 -3.11 -22.50 14.03
C TYR A 395 -1.65 -22.00 13.96
N ASN A 396 -0.69 -22.92 13.98
CA ASN A 396 0.75 -22.63 13.90
C ASN A 396 1.31 -21.74 15.04
N GLY A 397 0.55 -21.56 16.12
CA GLY A 397 1.03 -20.87 17.31
C GLY A 397 1.95 -21.75 18.16
N LEU A 398 2.76 -21.11 19.00
CA LEU A 398 3.73 -21.81 19.85
C LEU A 398 3.11 -22.50 21.09
N GLY A 399 1.78 -22.42 21.26
CA GLY A 399 1.07 -22.89 22.46
C GLY A 399 1.37 -22.05 23.72
N LYS A 400 2.10 -20.95 23.55
CA LYS A 400 2.54 -20.02 24.60
C LYS A 400 2.74 -18.64 24.02
N GLY A 401 2.61 -17.62 24.86
CA GLY A 401 3.02 -16.25 24.56
C GLY A 401 3.37 -15.51 25.85
N LEU A 402 4.10 -14.40 25.72
CA LEU A 402 4.53 -13.58 26.85
C LEU A 402 3.81 -12.23 26.84
N ILE A 403 3.01 -11.97 27.86
CA ILE A 403 2.41 -10.67 28.15
C ILE A 403 3.04 -10.17 29.45
N ALA A 404 4.05 -9.30 29.37
CA ALA A 404 4.82 -8.94 30.55
C ALA A 404 5.30 -7.50 30.62
N ASN A 405 5.50 -6.99 31.83
CA ASN A 405 6.02 -5.65 32.10
C ASN A 405 5.22 -4.52 31.40
N ASN A 406 3.94 -4.75 31.09
CA ASN A 406 3.09 -3.70 30.55
C ASN A 406 2.54 -2.84 31.70
N GLU A 407 2.42 -1.54 31.46
CA GLU A 407 1.74 -0.59 32.33
C GLU A 407 0.39 -0.23 31.71
N ILE A 408 -0.69 -0.40 32.47
CA ILE A 408 -2.06 -0.18 31.99
C ILE A 408 -2.77 0.73 32.99
N ILE A 409 -3.19 1.92 32.55
CA ILE A 409 -3.97 2.87 33.35
C ILE A 409 -5.25 3.23 32.63
N LEU A 410 -6.40 2.85 33.20
CA LEU A 410 -7.69 3.05 32.57
C LEU A 410 -8.66 3.74 33.54
N HIS A 411 -9.26 4.84 33.08
CA HIS A 411 -10.50 5.41 33.59
C HIS A 411 -11.67 4.74 32.91
N GLY A 412 -12.64 4.22 33.67
CA GLY A 412 -13.90 3.69 33.13
C GLY A 412 -15.07 3.95 34.07
N ALA A 413 -16.27 3.63 33.59
CA ALA A 413 -17.52 3.72 34.35
C ALA A 413 -18.43 2.56 33.93
N ASN A 414 -18.18 1.38 34.49
CA ASN A 414 -19.03 0.21 34.28
C ASN A 414 -20.02 0.07 35.44
N THR A 415 -21.32 0.22 35.15
CA THR A 415 -22.42 0.08 36.11
C THR A 415 -23.10 -1.30 36.02
N GLY A 416 -22.55 -2.22 35.23
CA GLY A 416 -23.02 -3.61 35.12
C GLY A 416 -22.26 -4.55 36.04
N ALA A 417 -22.82 -5.74 36.27
CA ALA A 417 -22.16 -6.81 37.02
C ALA A 417 -21.07 -7.54 36.22
N ASP A 418 -21.01 -7.32 34.91
CA ASP A 418 -20.07 -7.99 34.00
C ASP A 418 -18.73 -7.24 33.94
N PHE A 419 -17.69 -7.89 34.44
CA PHE A 419 -16.33 -7.33 34.52
C PHE A 419 -15.65 -7.19 33.14
N ASN A 420 -16.27 -7.74 32.09
CA ASN A 420 -15.71 -7.89 30.75
C ASN A 420 -15.56 -6.57 30.00
N TYR A 421 -16.26 -5.52 30.44
CA TYR A 421 -16.33 -4.22 29.76
C TYR A 421 -15.35 -3.18 30.29
N PHE A 422 -14.77 -3.41 31.46
CA PHE A 422 -13.74 -2.53 32.04
C PHE A 422 -12.61 -3.39 32.60
N THR A 423 -11.58 -3.63 31.78
CA THR A 423 -10.55 -4.63 32.10
C THR A 423 -9.14 -4.18 31.71
N GLY A 424 -8.15 -4.40 32.58
CA GLY A 424 -6.76 -4.18 32.21
C GLY A 424 -6.30 -5.17 31.14
N ILE A 425 -6.30 -6.47 31.47
CA ILE A 425 -6.00 -7.57 30.56
C ILE A 425 -7.19 -8.53 30.53
N TYR A 426 -7.80 -8.67 29.37
CA TYR A 426 -8.90 -9.59 29.12
C TYR A 426 -8.42 -10.72 28.19
N MET A 427 -8.58 -11.97 28.65
CA MET A 427 -8.20 -13.18 27.92
C MET A 427 -9.40 -14.12 27.87
N TYR A 428 -9.91 -14.39 26.68
CA TYR A 428 -11.03 -15.31 26.51
C TYR A 428 -10.67 -16.48 25.61
N TYR A 429 -10.65 -17.68 26.19
CA TYR A 429 -10.35 -18.94 25.52
C TYR A 429 -9.13 -18.87 24.59
N PRO A 430 -7.92 -18.59 25.12
CA PRO A 430 -6.71 -18.57 24.30
C PRO A 430 -6.36 -19.95 23.73
N TYR A 431 -6.84 -21.04 24.35
CA TYR A 431 -6.45 -22.44 24.04
C TYR A 431 -4.93 -22.69 24.11
N SER A 432 -4.22 -21.89 24.90
CA SER A 432 -2.75 -21.90 25.01
C SER A 432 -2.31 -21.62 26.45
N ASN A 433 -1.07 -22.00 26.78
CA ASN A 433 -0.46 -21.74 28.08
C ASN A 433 0.20 -20.36 28.11
N MET A 434 -0.54 -19.36 28.55
CA MET A 434 -0.11 -17.95 28.50
C MET A 434 0.72 -17.55 29.73
N ASN A 435 1.83 -16.84 29.50
CA ASN A 435 2.65 -16.25 30.56
C ASN A 435 2.29 -14.78 30.73
N ILE A 436 1.54 -14.47 31.80
CA ILE A 436 1.14 -13.10 32.15
C ILE A 436 1.90 -12.67 33.40
N LEU A 437 2.98 -11.91 33.23
CA LEU A 437 3.98 -11.69 34.29
C LEU A 437 4.27 -10.20 34.51
N HIS A 438 4.32 -9.75 35.76
CA HIS A 438 4.83 -8.40 36.12
C HIS A 438 4.14 -7.22 35.39
N ASN A 439 2.87 -7.38 35.01
CA ASN A 439 2.09 -6.25 34.48
C ASN A 439 1.57 -5.39 35.63
N SER A 440 1.65 -4.06 35.47
CA SER A 440 1.14 -3.08 36.43
C SER A 440 -0.17 -2.50 35.89
N ILE A 441 -1.25 -2.67 36.65
CA ILE A 441 -2.60 -2.31 36.19
C ILE A 441 -3.27 -1.42 37.24
N TYR A 442 -3.66 -0.22 36.84
CA TYR A 442 -4.43 0.72 37.65
C TYR A 442 -5.74 1.06 36.95
N LEU A 443 -6.86 0.69 37.58
CA LEU A 443 -8.20 0.97 37.09
C LEU A 443 -8.86 1.93 38.08
N TYR A 444 -9.48 2.99 37.56
CA TYR A 444 -10.22 3.95 38.38
C TYR A 444 -11.46 4.45 37.66
N GLY A 445 -12.42 4.98 38.43
CA GLY A 445 -13.62 5.62 37.92
C GLY A 445 -13.97 6.80 38.81
N THR A 446 -14.69 7.76 38.25
CA THR A 446 -15.15 8.95 39.00
C THR A 446 -16.66 8.96 39.22
N ASP A 447 -17.39 8.07 38.55
CA ASP A 447 -18.81 7.84 38.80
C ASP A 447 -18.95 6.96 40.05
N SER A 448 -19.67 7.46 41.06
CA SER A 448 -19.95 6.73 42.31
C SER A 448 -20.72 5.43 42.09
N ASN A 449 -21.37 5.26 40.93
CA ASN A 449 -22.07 4.06 40.53
C ASN A 449 -21.18 3.06 39.78
N THR A 450 -19.88 3.34 39.58
CA THR A 450 -18.95 2.38 38.96
C THR A 450 -18.88 1.15 39.85
N MET A 451 -19.49 0.05 39.41
CA MET A 451 -19.69 -1.13 40.23
C MET A 451 -18.46 -2.02 40.26
N ALA A 452 -17.73 -2.12 39.14
CA ALA A 452 -16.55 -2.96 39.06
C ALA A 452 -15.66 -2.71 37.84
N GLY A 453 -14.37 -3.02 37.99
CA GLY A 453 -13.43 -3.31 36.91
C GLY A 453 -12.58 -4.52 37.28
N SER A 454 -11.98 -5.19 36.30
CA SER A 454 -11.07 -6.32 36.56
C SER A 454 -9.67 -6.03 36.06
N GLY A 455 -8.67 -6.13 36.94
CA GLY A 455 -7.27 -5.99 36.52
C GLY A 455 -6.92 -7.01 35.45
N ILE A 456 -7.23 -8.29 35.72
CA ILE A 456 -7.03 -9.40 34.80
C ILE A 456 -8.28 -10.28 34.82
N PHE A 457 -8.87 -10.52 33.65
CA PHE A 457 -9.99 -11.45 33.48
C PHE A 457 -9.59 -12.54 32.49
N CYS A 458 -9.61 -13.80 32.92
CA CYS A 458 -9.24 -14.96 32.11
C CYS A 458 -10.34 -16.03 32.16
N LEU A 459 -10.77 -16.52 31.00
CA LEU A 459 -11.70 -17.65 30.83
C LEU A 459 -11.13 -18.73 29.92
#